data_AF-A0A7K4H4L8-F1
#
_entry.id   AF-A0A7K4H4L8-F1
#
_cell.length_a   1.000
_cell.length_b   1.000
_cell.length_c   1.000
_cell.angle_alpha   90.00
_cell.angle_beta   90.00
_cell.angle_gamma   90.00
#
_symmetry.space_group_name_H-M   'P 1'
#
loop_
_entity.id
_entity.type
_entity.pdbx_description
1 polymer ?
#
loop_
_entity_poly.entity_id
_entity_poly.type
_entity_poly.pdbx_seq_one_letter_code
_entity_poly.pdbx_strand_id
1 'polypeptide(L)'
;MVINLEKTHLIYIAGLLIISIISAYVLIFLPHGAPVTVLESSFFLFGLGFNSTILLWTIAGYLLLRWIRTNKKNKSLFIWSISFFVYSITFVAHIFRAIGFPEANENLSVYHFFAWRWGMPCFSAGILYGILIILTDNKKLQQIPSISVLILGFLWLIIGLFIIPSENPIEITMYLFLHTIWIPICFTMAYIFAYYGYKAKQIGPKLVGFGFFILMVSYHGWAPWHFQDVVYLYFIWYFLFLLSLTPILLGFVLMSFEERHK
;
A
#
# COMPACT_ATOMS: atom_id res chain seq x y z
N MET A 1 21.61 -35.57 2.96
CA MET A 1 21.09 -34.98 4.22
C MET A 1 19.74 -35.62 4.49
N VAL A 2 19.70 -36.64 5.36
CA VAL A 2 18.45 -37.30 5.74
C VAL A 2 17.72 -36.34 6.67
N ILE A 3 16.72 -35.63 6.15
CA ILE A 3 15.83 -34.82 6.98
C ILE A 3 15.09 -35.84 7.85
N ASN A 4 15.36 -35.80 9.16
CA ASN A 4 14.69 -36.66 10.13
C ASN A 4 13.22 -36.23 10.20
N LEU A 5 12.37 -36.89 9.39
CA LEU A 5 10.96 -36.53 9.16
C LEU A 5 10.18 -36.38 10.48
N GLU A 6 10.52 -37.16 11.52
CA GLU A 6 9.81 -37.17 12.80
C GLU A 6 9.81 -35.81 13.52
N LYS A 7 10.91 -35.07 13.49
CA LYS A 7 10.99 -33.75 14.17
C LYS A 7 10.20 -32.67 13.44
N THR A 8 10.09 -32.76 12.11
CA THR A 8 9.36 -31.79 11.29
C THR A 8 7.85 -31.92 11.46
N HIS A 9 7.35 -33.14 11.68
CA HIS A 9 5.93 -33.37 11.95
C HIS A 9 5.52 -33.05 13.39
N LEU A 10 6.45 -33.06 14.34
CA LEU A 10 6.15 -32.76 15.75
C LEU A 10 5.66 -31.32 15.94
N ILE A 11 6.25 -30.36 15.22
CA ILE A 11 5.83 -28.96 15.22
C ILE A 11 4.45 -28.81 14.57
N TYR A 12 4.20 -29.53 13.47
CA TYR A 12 2.91 -29.54 12.79
C TYR A 12 1.79 -30.12 13.67
N ILE A 13 2.05 -31.25 14.33
CA ILE A 13 1.12 -31.92 15.25
C ILE A 13 0.86 -31.05 16.48
N ALA A 14 1.91 -30.47 17.09
CA ALA A 14 1.75 -29.52 18.19
C ALA A 14 0.91 -28.30 17.77
N GLY A 15 1.14 -27.77 16.57
CA GLY A 15 0.35 -26.70 15.99
C GLY A 15 -1.13 -27.08 15.81
N LEU A 16 -1.42 -28.26 15.26
CA LEU A 16 -2.80 -28.76 15.13
C LEU A 16 -3.48 -28.92 16.49
N LEU A 17 -2.75 -29.39 17.50
CA LEU A 17 -3.29 -29.60 18.84
C LEU A 17 -3.62 -28.26 19.52
N ILE A 18 -2.72 -27.27 19.41
CA ILE A 18 -2.96 -25.90 19.88
C ILE A 18 -4.17 -25.28 19.19
N ILE A 19 -4.24 -25.38 17.85
CA ILE A 19 -5.38 -24.86 17.08
C ILE A 19 -6.67 -25.55 17.52
N SER A 20 -6.66 -26.87 17.70
CA SER A 20 -7.84 -27.63 18.14
C SER A 20 -8.32 -27.22 19.52
N ILE A 21 -7.40 -26.98 20.46
CA ILE A 21 -7.72 -26.47 21.81
C ILE A 21 -8.34 -25.07 21.73
N ILE A 22 -7.76 -24.18 20.92
CA ILE A 22 -8.28 -22.82 20.72
C ILE A 22 -9.67 -22.88 20.07
N SER A 23 -9.87 -23.72 19.06
CA SER A 23 -11.17 -23.90 18.41
C SER A 23 -12.22 -24.47 19.37
N ALA A 24 -11.87 -25.48 20.18
CA ALA A 24 -12.75 -26.02 21.20
C ALA A 24 -13.11 -24.96 22.25
N TYR A 25 -12.14 -24.16 22.70
CA TYR A 25 -12.37 -23.03 23.60
C TYR A 25 -13.35 -22.02 22.99
N VAL A 26 -13.14 -21.61 21.73
CA VAL A 26 -14.02 -20.65 21.05
C VAL A 26 -15.44 -21.20 20.89
N LEU A 27 -15.60 -22.48 20.55
CA LEU A 27 -16.91 -23.11 20.36
C LEU A 27 -17.66 -23.33 21.69
N ILE A 28 -16.96 -23.68 22.76
CA ILE A 28 -17.56 -23.94 24.08
C ILE A 28 -17.93 -22.63 24.76
N PHE A 29 -16.99 -21.69 24.82
CA PHE A 29 -17.15 -20.48 25.61
C PHE A 29 -17.80 -19.34 24.85
N LEU A 30 -17.91 -19.46 23.50
CA LEU A 30 -18.40 -18.41 22.61
C LEU A 30 -17.95 -17.03 23.10
N PRO A 31 -16.63 -16.82 23.29
CA PRO A 31 -16.16 -15.60 23.92
C PRO A 31 -16.58 -14.41 23.05
N HIS A 32 -17.51 -13.62 23.56
CA HIS A 32 -17.92 -12.37 22.92
C HIS A 32 -16.91 -11.30 23.32
N GLY A 33 -16.37 -10.59 22.34
CA GLY A 33 -15.62 -9.36 22.61
C GLY A 33 -16.54 -8.31 23.24
N ALA A 34 -15.96 -7.40 24.03
CA ALA A 34 -16.69 -6.21 24.45
C ALA A 34 -17.15 -5.41 23.19
N PRO A 35 -18.37 -4.87 23.17
CA PRO A 35 -18.84 -4.10 22.03
C PRO A 35 -17.97 -2.85 21.85
N VAL A 36 -17.47 -2.65 20.63
CA VAL A 36 -16.81 -1.40 20.22
C VAL A 36 -17.84 -0.63 19.40
N THR A 37 -18.65 0.20 20.07
CA THR A 37 -19.80 0.89 19.46
C THR A 37 -19.43 1.76 18.24
N VAL A 38 -18.22 2.33 18.23
CA VAL A 38 -17.71 3.11 17.09
C VAL A 38 -17.44 2.23 15.86
N LEU A 39 -17.11 0.95 16.06
CA LEU A 39 -16.84 0.02 14.97
C LEU A 39 -18.11 -0.39 14.23
N GLU A 40 -19.27 -0.41 14.89
CA GLU A 40 -20.55 -0.73 14.25
C GLU A 40 -20.88 0.25 13.12
N SER A 41 -20.58 1.53 13.30
CA SER A 41 -20.80 2.58 12.30
C SER A 41 -19.64 2.77 11.32
N SER A 42 -18.47 2.18 11.59
CA SER A 42 -17.25 2.35 10.78
C SER A 42 -16.64 1.04 10.28
N PHE A 43 -17.41 -0.06 10.33
CA PHE A 43 -16.95 -1.40 9.98
C PHE A 43 -16.34 -1.49 8.58
N PHE A 44 -16.90 -0.79 7.60
CA PHE A 44 -16.36 -0.74 6.23
C PHE A 44 -14.96 -0.08 6.18
N LEU A 45 -14.75 0.99 6.95
CA LEU A 45 -13.44 1.64 7.06
C LEU A 45 -12.41 0.69 7.68
N PHE A 46 -12.79 -0.01 8.75
CA PHE A 46 -11.95 -1.02 9.40
C PHE A 46 -11.58 -2.13 8.43
N GLY A 47 -12.57 -2.75 7.78
CA GLY A 47 -12.35 -3.88 6.87
C GLY A 47 -11.48 -3.51 5.69
N LEU A 48 -11.71 -2.35 5.05
CA LEU A 48 -10.89 -1.87 3.95
C LEU A 48 -9.48 -1.48 4.41
N GLY A 49 -9.34 -0.82 5.56
CA GLY A 49 -8.06 -0.47 6.20
C GLY A 49 -7.21 -1.70 6.49
N PHE A 50 -7.81 -2.70 7.11
CA PHE A 50 -7.17 -3.94 7.50
C PHE A 50 -6.69 -4.74 6.28
N ASN A 51 -7.56 -4.97 5.29
CA ASN A 51 -7.19 -5.69 4.07
C ASN A 51 -6.12 -4.94 3.27
N SER A 52 -6.19 -3.61 3.20
CA SER A 52 -5.19 -2.78 2.53
C SER A 52 -3.82 -2.94 3.20
N THR A 53 -3.79 -2.87 4.54
CA THR A 53 -2.57 -3.04 5.33
C THR A 53 -1.94 -4.41 5.08
N ILE A 54 -2.74 -5.49 5.14
CA ILE A 54 -2.28 -6.85 4.86
C ILE A 54 -1.66 -6.96 3.46
N LEU A 55 -2.34 -6.46 2.43
CA LEU A 55 -1.83 -6.54 1.06
C LEU A 55 -0.54 -5.74 0.88
N LEU A 56 -0.47 -4.51 1.42
CA LEU A 56 0.73 -3.69 1.35
C LEU A 56 1.91 -4.34 2.07
N TRP A 57 1.70 -4.89 3.27
CA TRP A 57 2.72 -5.63 4.01
C TRP A 57 3.14 -6.91 3.30
N THR A 58 2.20 -7.60 2.65
CA THR A 58 2.50 -8.80 1.88
C THR A 58 3.35 -8.46 0.65
N ILE A 59 3.01 -7.39 -0.08
CA ILE A 59 3.84 -6.89 -1.20
C ILE A 59 5.22 -6.48 -0.68
N ALA A 60 5.29 -5.71 0.41
CA ALA A 60 6.53 -5.25 1.00
C ALA A 60 7.43 -6.41 1.45
N GLY A 61 6.87 -7.37 2.18
CA GLY A 61 7.57 -8.56 2.67
C GLY A 61 8.01 -9.47 1.53
N TYR A 62 7.18 -9.65 0.51
CA TYR A 62 7.52 -10.42 -0.68
C TYR A 62 8.71 -9.83 -1.43
N LEU A 63 8.69 -8.51 -1.69
CA LEU A 63 9.77 -7.80 -2.38
C LEU A 63 11.08 -7.85 -1.55
N LEU A 64 10.99 -7.69 -0.23
CA LEU A 64 12.14 -7.81 0.67
C LEU A 64 12.73 -9.22 0.65
N LEU A 65 11.89 -10.25 0.76
CA LEU A 65 12.30 -11.65 0.69
C LEU A 65 12.99 -11.95 -0.63
N ARG A 66 12.45 -11.44 -1.74
CA ARG A 66 13.05 -11.60 -3.08
C ARG A 66 14.39 -10.88 -3.18
N TRP A 67 14.52 -9.68 -2.64
CA TRP A 67 15.78 -8.96 -2.58
C TRP A 67 16.86 -9.76 -1.83
N ILE A 68 16.51 -10.33 -0.67
CA ILE A 68 17.42 -11.19 0.11
C ILE A 68 17.81 -12.44 -0.69
N ARG A 69 16.82 -13.15 -1.27
CA ARG A 69 17.04 -14.39 -2.04
C ARG A 69 17.86 -14.18 -3.31
N THR A 70 17.84 -12.97 -3.88
CA THR A 70 18.65 -12.60 -5.06
C THR A 70 20.02 -12.04 -4.68
N ASN A 71 20.52 -12.35 -3.47
CA ASN A 71 21.78 -11.84 -2.93
C ASN A 71 21.88 -10.31 -2.98
N LYS A 72 20.75 -9.63 -2.76
CA LYS A 72 20.64 -8.17 -2.68
C LYS A 72 21.03 -7.43 -3.97
N LYS A 73 21.04 -8.11 -5.12
CA LYS A 73 21.47 -7.53 -6.42
C LYS A 73 20.56 -6.39 -6.90
N ASN A 74 19.24 -6.58 -6.83
CA ASN A 74 18.28 -5.60 -7.35
C ASN A 74 17.81 -4.64 -6.24
N LYS A 75 18.45 -3.47 -6.14
CA LYS A 75 18.13 -2.45 -5.13
C LYS A 75 16.70 -1.93 -5.22
N SER A 76 16.07 -1.95 -6.40
CA SER A 76 14.70 -1.47 -6.57
C SER A 76 13.70 -2.28 -5.74
N LEU A 77 13.93 -3.59 -5.58
CA LEU A 77 13.07 -4.44 -4.74
C LEU A 77 13.06 -4.00 -3.28
N PHE A 78 14.22 -3.62 -2.73
CA PHE A 78 14.34 -3.11 -1.37
C PHE A 78 13.64 -1.76 -1.20
N ILE A 79 13.87 -0.84 -2.15
CA ILE A 79 13.28 0.50 -2.12
C ILE A 79 11.74 0.41 -2.23
N TRP A 80 11.23 -0.39 -3.16
CA TRP A 80 9.79 -0.61 -3.31
C TRP A 80 9.20 -1.29 -2.07
N SER A 81 9.89 -2.26 -1.48
CA SER A 81 9.46 -2.87 -0.22
C SER A 81 9.26 -1.84 0.90
N ILE A 82 10.26 -0.99 1.14
CA ILE A 82 10.14 0.10 2.12
C ILE A 82 9.02 1.06 1.75
N SER A 83 8.87 1.39 0.47
CA SER A 83 7.82 2.30 0.00
C SER A 83 6.43 1.77 0.33
N PHE A 84 6.13 0.51 -0.02
CA PHE A 84 4.85 -0.14 0.30
C PHE A 84 4.61 -0.24 1.81
N PHE A 85 5.66 -0.53 2.59
CA PHE A 85 5.56 -0.56 4.05
C PHE A 85 5.26 0.82 4.64
N VAL A 86 5.99 1.86 4.25
CA VAL A 86 5.76 3.23 4.74
C VAL A 86 4.36 3.71 4.37
N TYR A 87 3.89 3.40 3.16
CA TYR A 87 2.55 3.79 2.73
C TYR A 87 1.43 3.14 3.57
N SER A 88 1.69 1.94 4.09
CA SER A 88 0.72 1.22 4.94
C SER A 88 0.34 1.98 6.22
N ILE A 89 1.18 2.91 6.69
CA ILE A 89 0.92 3.74 7.88
C ILE A 89 -0.42 4.48 7.76
N THR A 90 -0.76 4.96 6.56
CA THR A 90 -2.06 5.61 6.25
C THR A 90 -3.24 4.69 6.59
N PHE A 91 -3.12 3.41 6.26
CA PHE A 91 -4.19 2.43 6.43
C PHE A 91 -4.24 1.88 7.85
N VAL A 92 -3.10 1.83 8.53
CA VAL A 92 -3.04 1.61 9.98
C VAL A 92 -3.83 2.71 10.70
N ALA A 93 -3.66 3.98 10.31
CA ALA A 93 -4.46 5.07 10.85
C ALA A 93 -5.97 4.87 10.64
N HIS A 94 -6.39 4.44 9.43
CA HIS A 94 -7.80 4.11 9.18
C HIS A 94 -8.35 3.04 10.13
N ILE A 95 -7.57 2.00 10.43
CA ILE A 95 -7.95 0.92 11.37
C ILE A 95 -8.16 1.50 12.77
N PHE A 96 -7.18 2.27 13.28
CA PHE A 96 -7.25 2.87 14.60
C PHE A 96 -8.38 3.90 14.71
N ARG A 97 -8.63 4.69 13.65
CA ARG A 97 -9.78 5.59 13.56
C ARG A 97 -11.10 4.83 13.65
N ALA A 98 -11.23 3.71 12.93
CA ALA A 98 -12.48 2.93 12.91
C ALA A 98 -12.80 2.29 14.27
N ILE A 99 -11.79 1.89 15.05
CA ILE A 99 -12.02 1.38 16.41
C ILE A 99 -12.12 2.51 17.46
N GLY A 100 -12.06 3.78 17.05
CA GLY A 100 -12.40 4.94 17.89
C GLY A 100 -11.23 5.71 18.51
N PHE A 101 -9.97 5.54 18.05
CA PHE A 101 -8.83 6.32 18.54
C PHE A 101 -8.80 7.72 17.89
N PRO A 102 -8.99 8.81 18.67
CA PRO A 102 -9.01 10.17 18.12
C PRO A 102 -7.68 10.60 17.49
N GLU A 103 -6.56 10.10 18.01
CA GLU A 103 -5.21 10.42 17.53
C GLU A 103 -4.96 9.89 16.12
N ALA A 104 -5.71 8.87 15.68
CA ALA A 104 -5.68 8.32 14.34
C ALA A 104 -6.73 8.95 13.40
N ASN A 105 -7.56 9.86 13.91
CA ASN A 105 -8.59 10.51 13.11
C ASN A 105 -8.01 11.64 12.26
N GLU A 106 -7.66 11.30 11.02
CA GLU A 106 -7.10 12.22 10.02
C GLU A 106 -8.02 13.42 9.69
N ASN A 107 -9.31 13.32 9.98
CA ASN A 107 -10.27 14.40 9.73
C ASN A 107 -10.39 15.37 10.92
N LEU A 108 -9.71 15.10 12.04
CA LEU A 108 -9.85 15.89 13.27
C LEU A 108 -9.14 17.24 13.17
N SER A 109 -7.94 17.27 12.57
CA SER A 109 -7.22 18.51 12.29
C SER A 109 -6.15 18.30 11.22
N VAL A 110 -5.66 19.41 10.66
CA VAL A 110 -4.55 19.43 9.68
C VAL A 110 -3.28 18.74 10.20
N TYR A 111 -3.04 18.76 11.52
CA TYR A 111 -1.89 18.08 12.14
C TYR A 111 -2.03 16.56 12.11
N HIS A 112 -3.22 16.04 12.46
CA HIS A 112 -3.52 14.61 12.39
C HIS A 112 -3.44 14.13 10.93
N PHE A 113 -4.00 14.91 10.01
CA PHE A 113 -3.91 14.63 8.59
C PHE A 113 -2.46 14.48 8.13
N PHE A 114 -1.61 15.46 8.44
CA PHE A 114 -0.19 15.42 8.09
C PHE A 114 0.55 14.22 8.70
N ALA A 115 0.28 13.92 9.98
CA ALA A 115 0.93 12.84 10.72
C ALA A 115 0.68 11.43 10.14
N TRP A 116 -0.44 11.24 9.44
CA TRP A 116 -0.81 9.94 8.88
C TRP A 116 -0.69 9.87 7.35
N ARG A 117 -0.53 11.00 6.65
CA ARG A 117 -0.48 11.07 5.17
C ARG A 117 0.90 11.33 4.58
N TRP A 118 1.92 11.62 5.40
CA TRP A 118 3.31 11.80 4.94
C TRP A 118 3.90 10.57 4.24
N GLY A 119 3.33 9.38 4.49
CA GLY A 119 3.72 8.15 3.80
C GLY A 119 3.46 8.20 2.29
N MET A 120 2.51 9.02 1.81
CA MET A 120 2.17 9.14 0.39
C MET A 120 3.30 9.79 -0.43
N PRO A 121 3.86 10.96 -0.06
CA PRO A 121 5.08 11.49 -0.70
C PRO A 121 6.25 10.51 -0.72
N CYS A 122 6.51 9.84 0.41
CA CYS A 122 7.59 8.85 0.52
C CYS A 122 7.39 7.67 -0.44
N PHE A 123 6.16 7.16 -0.52
CA PHE A 123 5.80 6.11 -1.47
C PHE A 123 6.02 6.54 -2.91
N SER A 124 5.45 7.68 -3.31
CA SER A 124 5.59 8.24 -4.65
C SER A 124 7.04 8.38 -5.08
N ALA A 125 7.88 8.98 -4.20
CA ALA A 125 9.30 9.15 -4.46
C ALA A 125 10.06 7.82 -4.55
N GLY A 126 9.80 6.89 -3.62
CA GLY A 126 10.48 5.60 -3.59
C GLY A 126 10.12 4.68 -4.76
N ILE A 127 8.84 4.68 -5.16
CA ILE A 127 8.38 3.96 -6.35
C ILE A 127 9.08 4.50 -7.61
N LEU A 128 9.09 5.83 -7.79
CA LEU A 128 9.77 6.48 -8.91
C LEU A 128 11.28 6.20 -8.89
N TYR A 129 11.92 6.27 -7.72
CA TYR A 129 13.35 6.00 -7.59
C TYR A 129 13.70 4.56 -8.00
N GLY A 130 12.91 3.59 -7.53
CA GLY A 130 13.13 2.18 -7.86
C GLY A 130 12.95 1.89 -9.35
N ILE A 131 12.02 2.55 -10.05
CA ILE A 131 11.90 2.36 -11.51
C ILE A 131 13.04 3.04 -12.27
N LEU A 132 13.49 4.22 -11.84
CA LEU A 132 14.60 4.91 -12.50
C LEU A 132 15.91 4.14 -12.36
N ILE A 133 16.15 3.45 -11.24
CA ILE A 133 17.29 2.54 -11.09
C ILE A 133 17.29 1.43 -12.15
N ILE A 134 16.11 0.97 -12.56
CA ILE A 134 15.99 -0.07 -13.59
C ILE A 134 16.21 0.51 -14.99
N LEU A 135 15.75 1.75 -15.22
CA LEU A 135 15.74 2.35 -16.56
C LEU A 135 17.06 3.03 -16.96
N THR A 136 17.86 3.49 -16.00
CA THR A 136 19.09 4.21 -16.30
C THR A 136 20.16 4.00 -15.23
N ASP A 137 21.43 3.92 -15.63
CA ASP A 137 22.57 3.91 -14.71
C ASP A 137 22.97 5.31 -14.21
N ASN A 138 22.42 6.37 -14.82
CA ASN A 138 22.77 7.73 -14.46
C ASN A 138 22.16 8.10 -13.10
N LYS A 139 23.00 8.13 -12.06
CA LYS A 139 22.61 8.47 -10.68
C LYS A 139 21.85 9.80 -10.57
N LYS A 140 22.21 10.82 -11.37
CA LYS A 140 21.50 12.11 -11.34
C LYS A 140 20.07 11.97 -11.84
N LEU A 141 19.86 11.22 -12.92
CA LEU A 141 18.53 10.95 -13.47
C LEU A 141 17.69 10.04 -12.57
N GLN A 142 18.32 9.23 -11.70
CA GLN A 142 17.61 8.49 -10.65
C GLN A 142 17.22 9.40 -9.47
N GLN A 143 18.18 10.16 -8.96
CA GLN A 143 18.04 10.91 -7.70
C GLN A 143 17.22 12.19 -7.85
N ILE A 144 17.51 13.02 -8.85
CA ILE A 144 16.90 14.36 -8.97
C ILE A 144 15.37 14.26 -9.08
N PRO A 145 14.78 13.46 -10.00
CA PRO A 145 13.32 13.38 -10.09
C PRO A 145 12.66 12.86 -8.80
N SER A 146 13.28 11.86 -8.17
CA SER A 146 12.75 11.24 -6.96
C SER A 146 12.81 12.16 -5.74
N ILE A 147 13.93 12.89 -5.58
CA ILE A 147 14.08 13.91 -4.54
C ILE A 147 13.13 15.07 -4.79
N SER A 148 12.97 15.51 -6.05
CA SER A 148 11.99 16.55 -6.39
C SER A 148 10.57 16.12 -6.03
N VAL A 149 10.16 14.89 -6.34
CA VAL A 149 8.84 14.36 -5.92
C VAL A 149 8.68 14.37 -4.41
N LEU A 150 9.73 13.97 -3.67
CA LEU A 150 9.69 13.96 -2.21
C LEU A 150 9.55 15.38 -1.64
N ILE A 151 10.43 16.30 -2.05
CA ILE A 151 10.45 17.68 -1.58
C ILE A 151 9.15 18.39 -1.97
N LEU A 152 8.75 18.31 -3.23
CA LEU A 152 7.51 18.93 -3.70
C LEU A 152 6.28 18.32 -3.00
N GLY A 153 6.26 17.01 -2.78
CA GLY A 153 5.18 16.35 -2.03
C GLY A 153 5.05 16.85 -0.60
N PHE A 154 6.17 16.97 0.13
CA PHE A 154 6.17 17.52 1.49
C PHE A 154 5.87 19.01 1.53
N LEU A 155 6.48 19.80 0.64
CA LEU A 155 6.17 21.23 0.52
C LEU A 155 4.69 21.43 0.22
N TRP A 156 4.10 20.58 -0.62
CA TRP A 156 2.68 20.66 -0.94
C TRP A 156 1.80 20.38 0.27
N LEU A 157 2.10 19.32 1.03
CA LEU A 157 1.39 19.03 2.27
C LEU A 157 1.53 20.20 3.27
N ILE A 158 2.72 20.79 3.41
CA ILE A 158 2.94 21.89 4.37
C ILE A 158 2.20 23.16 3.92
N ILE A 159 2.39 23.58 2.66
CA ILE A 159 1.80 24.80 2.11
C ILE A 159 0.27 24.68 2.07
N GLY A 160 -0.26 23.57 1.57
CA GLY A 160 -1.70 23.37 1.43
C GLY A 160 -2.42 23.26 2.77
N LEU A 161 -1.82 22.60 3.77
CA LEU A 161 -2.48 22.39 5.07
C LEU A 161 -2.35 23.59 6.01
N PHE A 162 -1.22 24.31 5.99
CA PHE A 162 -0.90 25.29 7.03
C PHE A 162 -0.79 26.74 6.53
N ILE A 163 -0.63 26.97 5.22
CA ILE A 163 -0.31 28.31 4.69
C ILE A 163 -1.43 28.87 3.82
N ILE A 164 -1.95 28.08 2.88
CA ILE A 164 -3.02 28.53 1.98
C ILE A 164 -4.32 28.68 2.78
N PRO A 165 -4.90 29.89 2.88
CA PRO A 165 -6.20 30.06 3.52
C PRO A 165 -7.26 29.35 2.68
N SER A 166 -7.90 28.34 3.25
CA SER A 166 -8.99 27.59 2.64
C SER A 166 -9.99 27.22 3.73
N GLU A 167 -11.28 27.23 3.39
CA GLU A 167 -12.33 26.68 4.26
C GLU A 167 -12.15 25.16 4.46
N ASN A 168 -11.53 24.48 3.49
CA ASN A 168 -11.32 23.03 3.46
C ASN A 168 -9.85 22.71 3.05
N PRO A 169 -8.86 22.93 3.94
CA PRO A 169 -7.45 22.83 3.61
C PRO A 169 -7.02 21.39 3.28
N ILE A 170 -7.61 20.38 3.94
CA ILE A 170 -7.27 18.97 3.73
C ILE A 170 -7.66 18.52 2.31
N GLU A 171 -8.89 18.82 1.91
CA GLU A 171 -9.48 18.42 0.64
C GLU A 171 -8.73 19.04 -0.53
N ILE A 172 -8.48 20.36 -0.47
CA ILE A 172 -7.74 21.07 -1.53
C ILE A 172 -6.31 20.53 -1.65
N THR A 173 -5.62 20.35 -0.52
CA THR A 173 -4.24 19.83 -0.50
C THR A 173 -4.19 18.47 -1.17
N MET A 174 -5.11 17.58 -0.81
CA MET A 174 -5.16 16.22 -1.35
C MET A 174 -5.54 16.20 -2.82
N TYR A 175 -6.53 16.98 -3.22
CA TYR A 175 -6.94 17.05 -4.62
C TYR A 175 -5.76 17.43 -5.51
N LEU A 176 -5.01 18.46 -5.11
CA LEU A 176 -3.87 18.94 -5.86
C LEU A 176 -2.68 17.99 -5.79
N PHE A 177 -2.36 17.42 -4.61
CA PHE A 177 -1.30 16.41 -4.48
C PHE A 177 -1.55 15.21 -5.40
N LEU A 178 -2.80 14.72 -5.42
CA LEU A 178 -3.13 13.55 -6.20
C LEU A 178 -2.98 13.80 -7.70
N HIS A 179 -3.50 14.91 -8.20
CA HIS A 179 -3.48 15.21 -9.63
C HIS A 179 -2.11 15.64 -10.15
N THR A 180 -1.27 16.22 -9.30
CA THR A 180 0.05 16.74 -9.71
C THR A 180 1.20 15.77 -9.46
N ILE A 181 1.09 14.88 -8.47
CA ILE A 181 2.18 13.97 -8.08
C ILE A 181 1.73 12.51 -8.16
N TRP A 182 0.71 12.12 -7.39
CA TRP A 182 0.35 10.71 -7.23
C TRP A 182 -0.10 10.04 -8.55
N ILE A 183 -1.07 10.64 -9.23
CA ILE A 183 -1.66 10.15 -10.47
C ILE A 183 -0.60 10.08 -11.58
N PRO A 184 0.20 11.14 -11.85
CA PRO A 184 1.29 11.06 -12.83
C PRO A 184 2.30 9.94 -12.55
N ILE A 185 2.66 9.70 -11.28
CA ILE A 185 3.58 8.62 -10.91
C ILE A 185 2.93 7.26 -11.15
N CYS A 186 1.69 7.06 -10.70
CA CYS A 186 0.97 5.81 -10.94
C CYS A 186 0.80 5.52 -12.44
N PHE A 187 0.48 6.54 -13.23
CA PHE A 187 0.41 6.45 -14.70
C PHE A 187 1.76 6.05 -15.31
N THR A 188 2.85 6.69 -14.85
CA THR A 188 4.22 6.38 -15.31
C THR A 188 4.57 4.92 -15.03
N MET A 189 4.30 4.43 -13.82
CA MET A 189 4.51 3.02 -13.47
C MET A 189 3.66 2.08 -14.31
N ALA A 190 2.38 2.40 -14.48
CA ALA A 190 1.46 1.62 -15.30
C ALA A 190 1.99 1.46 -16.72
N TYR A 191 2.39 2.59 -17.34
CA TYR A 191 2.94 2.62 -18.69
C TYR A 191 4.23 1.80 -18.81
N ILE A 192 5.22 2.02 -17.94
CA ILE A 192 6.53 1.35 -18.04
C ILE A 192 6.39 -0.15 -17.89
N PHE A 193 5.64 -0.61 -16.88
CA PHE A 193 5.44 -2.04 -16.63
C PHE A 193 4.63 -2.71 -17.74
N ALA A 194 3.56 -2.05 -18.23
CA ALA A 194 2.78 -2.57 -19.35
C ALA A 194 3.66 -2.66 -20.62
N TYR A 195 4.38 -1.60 -20.97
CA TYR A 195 5.26 -1.56 -22.14
C TYR A 195 6.33 -2.65 -22.08
N TYR A 196 7.01 -2.79 -20.93
CA TYR A 196 8.00 -3.86 -20.73
C TYR A 196 7.36 -5.24 -20.87
N GLY A 197 6.20 -5.47 -20.25
CA GLY A 197 5.49 -6.75 -20.36
C GLY A 197 5.08 -7.09 -21.79
N TYR A 198 4.64 -6.11 -22.59
CA TYR A 198 4.35 -6.31 -24.01
C TYR A 198 5.60 -6.67 -24.81
N LYS A 199 6.70 -5.92 -24.62
CA LYS A 199 7.97 -6.17 -25.33
C LYS A 199 8.60 -7.52 -24.95
N ALA A 200 8.59 -7.86 -23.66
CA ALA A 200 9.15 -9.11 -23.14
C ALA A 200 8.21 -10.32 -23.29
N LYS A 201 6.97 -10.11 -23.77
CA LYS A 201 5.89 -11.12 -23.82
C LYS A 201 5.63 -11.80 -22.47
N GLN A 202 5.79 -11.04 -21.39
CA GLN A 202 5.61 -11.50 -20.01
C GLN A 202 4.28 -10.99 -19.43
N ILE A 203 3.61 -11.80 -18.62
CA ILE A 203 2.34 -11.50 -17.98
C ILE A 203 2.58 -10.75 -16.66
N GLY A 204 3.61 -11.12 -15.90
CA GLY A 204 3.91 -10.52 -14.60
C GLY A 204 3.97 -8.98 -14.63
N PRO A 205 4.80 -8.37 -15.50
CA PRO A 205 4.87 -6.92 -15.63
C PRO A 205 3.54 -6.29 -16.08
N LYS A 206 2.78 -6.94 -16.98
CA LYS A 206 1.47 -6.43 -17.41
C LYS A 206 0.49 -6.32 -16.24
N LEU A 207 0.51 -7.28 -15.33
CA LEU A 207 -0.34 -7.27 -14.13
C LEU A 207 0.08 -6.17 -13.15
N VAL A 208 1.39 -5.96 -12.94
CA VAL A 208 1.87 -4.82 -12.15
C VAL A 208 1.39 -3.51 -12.78
N GLY A 209 1.53 -3.37 -14.10
CA GLY A 209 1.08 -2.20 -14.83
C GLY A 209 -0.44 -1.97 -14.71
N PHE A 210 -1.24 -3.02 -14.84
CA PHE A 210 -2.70 -2.98 -14.65
C PHE A 210 -3.08 -2.57 -13.22
N GLY A 211 -2.37 -3.09 -12.22
CA GLY A 211 -2.58 -2.70 -10.84
C GLY A 211 -2.30 -1.22 -10.59
N PHE A 212 -1.18 -0.68 -11.09
CA PHE A 212 -0.91 0.76 -11.01
C PHE A 212 -1.91 1.62 -11.79
N PHE A 213 -2.47 1.11 -12.88
CA PHE A 213 -3.55 1.78 -13.61
C PHE A 213 -4.84 1.84 -12.79
N ILE A 214 -5.28 0.73 -12.18
CA ILE A 214 -6.44 0.75 -11.28
C ILE A 214 -6.17 1.65 -10.07
N LEU A 215 -4.95 1.63 -9.53
CA LEU A 215 -4.54 2.50 -8.42
C LEU A 215 -4.70 3.98 -8.81
N MET A 216 -4.25 4.36 -10.01
CA MET A 216 -4.46 5.70 -10.56
C MET A 216 -5.95 6.05 -10.66
N VAL A 217 -6.76 5.18 -11.28
CA VAL A 217 -8.21 5.38 -11.44
C VAL A 217 -8.91 5.50 -10.09
N SER A 218 -8.53 4.68 -9.12
CA SER A 218 -9.09 4.69 -7.76
C SER A 218 -8.88 6.05 -7.09
N TYR A 219 -7.71 6.65 -7.26
CA TYR A 219 -7.39 7.95 -6.70
C TYR A 219 -7.98 9.13 -7.49
N HIS A 220 -8.17 8.96 -8.80
CA HIS A 220 -8.85 9.95 -9.62
C HIS A 220 -10.33 10.05 -9.26
N GLY A 221 -10.98 8.92 -8.95
CA GLY A 221 -12.33 8.92 -8.39
C GLY A 221 -12.36 9.33 -6.92
N TRP A 222 -11.41 8.90 -6.10
CA TRP A 222 -11.38 9.32 -4.69
C TRP A 222 -11.40 10.84 -4.50
N ALA A 223 -10.65 11.58 -5.32
CA ALA A 223 -10.45 13.02 -5.17
C ALA A 223 -11.74 13.87 -5.16
N PRO A 224 -12.69 13.72 -6.12
CA PRO A 224 -13.97 14.44 -6.11
C PRO A 224 -15.00 13.91 -5.10
N TRP A 225 -14.83 12.72 -4.52
CA TRP A 225 -15.84 12.08 -3.67
C TRP A 225 -15.42 11.89 -2.20
N HIS A 226 -14.33 12.55 -1.78
CA HIS A 226 -13.89 12.56 -0.39
C HIS A 226 -14.61 13.61 0.49
N PHE A 227 -15.48 14.43 -0.10
CA PHE A 227 -16.24 15.46 0.62
C PHE A 227 -17.37 14.86 1.47
N GLN A 228 -17.74 15.54 2.55
CA GLN A 228 -18.70 15.06 3.55
C GLN A 228 -20.04 14.62 2.93
N ASP A 229 -20.54 15.35 1.93
CA ASP A 229 -21.85 15.12 1.30
C ASP A 229 -21.91 13.83 0.45
N VAL A 230 -20.76 13.29 0.04
CA VAL A 230 -20.66 12.16 -0.91
C VAL A 230 -19.73 11.05 -0.41
N VAL A 231 -19.42 11.04 0.89
CA VAL A 231 -18.47 10.12 1.52
C VAL A 231 -18.86 8.63 1.40
N TYR A 232 -20.12 8.31 1.08
CA TYR A 232 -20.52 6.93 0.79
C TYR A 232 -19.92 6.42 -0.54
N LEU A 233 -19.72 7.30 -1.54
CA LEU A 233 -19.04 6.97 -2.79
C LEU A 233 -17.54 6.74 -2.58
N TYR A 234 -16.95 7.37 -1.56
CA TYR A 234 -15.54 7.16 -1.19
C TYR A 234 -15.21 5.68 -0.95
N PHE A 235 -16.13 4.90 -0.35
CA PHE A 235 -15.90 3.48 -0.10
C PHE A 235 -15.80 2.64 -1.39
N ILE A 236 -16.44 3.04 -2.48
CA ILE A 236 -16.33 2.37 -3.79
C ILE A 236 -14.91 2.54 -4.32
N TRP A 237 -14.38 3.77 -4.27
CA TRP A 237 -13.03 4.08 -4.72
C TRP A 237 -11.97 3.45 -3.83
N TYR A 238 -12.23 3.37 -2.53
CA TYR A 238 -11.36 2.67 -1.61
C TYR A 238 -11.36 1.15 -1.85
N PHE A 239 -12.51 0.56 -2.17
CA PHE A 239 -12.55 -0.84 -2.61
C PHE A 239 -11.78 -1.06 -3.92
N LEU A 240 -11.88 -0.14 -4.89
CA LEU A 240 -11.07 -0.19 -6.12
C LEU A 240 -9.57 -0.07 -5.83
N PHE A 241 -9.17 0.79 -4.88
CA PHE A 241 -7.80 0.86 -4.39
C PHE A 241 -7.35 -0.51 -3.86
N LEU A 242 -8.16 -1.15 -3.01
CA LEU A 242 -7.83 -2.47 -2.47
C LEU A 242 -7.63 -3.51 -3.58
N LEU A 243 -8.57 -3.55 -4.54
CA LEU A 243 -8.48 -4.43 -5.70
C LEU A 243 -7.26 -4.16 -6.57
N SER A 244 -6.74 -2.92 -6.60
CA SER A 244 -5.52 -2.58 -7.35
C SER A 244 -4.26 -3.23 -6.79
N LEU A 245 -4.21 -3.50 -5.48
CA LEU A 245 -3.04 -4.09 -4.82
C LEU A 245 -2.87 -5.58 -5.16
N THR A 246 -3.97 -6.29 -5.41
CA THR A 246 -3.95 -7.71 -5.78
C THR A 246 -3.18 -7.99 -7.08
N PRO A 247 -3.46 -7.35 -8.24
CA PRO A 247 -2.68 -7.54 -9.45
C PRO A 247 -1.23 -7.03 -9.33
N ILE A 248 -0.95 -6.02 -8.48
CA ILE A 248 0.44 -5.63 -8.18
C ILE A 248 1.19 -6.79 -7.51
N LEU A 249 0.61 -7.39 -6.46
CA LEU A 249 1.20 -8.52 -5.77
C LEU A 249 1.39 -9.72 -6.71
N LEU A 250 0.33 -10.12 -7.41
CA LEU A 250 0.37 -11.24 -8.36
C LEU A 250 1.39 -11.00 -9.48
N GLY A 251 1.46 -9.77 -9.99
CA GLY A 251 2.43 -9.39 -11.01
C GLY A 251 3.87 -9.57 -10.52
N PHE A 252 4.21 -9.07 -9.33
CA PHE A 252 5.55 -9.28 -8.75
C PHE A 252 5.87 -10.76 -8.48
N VAL A 253 4.87 -11.54 -8.07
CA VAL A 253 5.01 -12.99 -7.89
C VAL A 253 5.33 -13.68 -9.20
N LEU A 254 4.54 -13.42 -10.24
CA LEU A 254 4.70 -14.02 -11.57
C LEU A 254 6.01 -13.64 -12.24
N MET A 255 6.46 -12.38 -12.11
CA MET A 255 7.78 -11.95 -12.62
C MET A 255 8.91 -12.84 -12.10
N SER A 256 8.84 -13.30 -10.84
CA SER A 256 9.87 -14.17 -10.26
C SER A 256 9.85 -15.59 -10.80
N PHE A 257 8.71 -16.06 -11.29
CA PHE A 257 8.61 -17.35 -11.98
C PHE A 257 9.10 -17.23 -13.42
N GLU A 258 8.69 -16.18 -14.12
CA GLU A 258 9.10 -15.90 -15.51
C GLU A 258 10.62 -15.69 -15.65
N GLU A 259 11.29 -15.19 -14.62
CA GLU A 259 12.76 -15.08 -14.59
C GLU A 259 13.48 -16.42 -14.42
N ARG A 260 12.85 -17.43 -13.83
CA ARG A 260 13.47 -18.76 -13.62
C ARG A 260 13.36 -19.70 -14.82
N HIS A 261 12.47 -19.36 -15.75
CA HIS A 261 12.17 -20.16 -16.95
C HIS A 261 12.73 -19.53 -18.23
N LYS A 262 13.68 -18.59 -18.08
CA LYS A 262 14.57 -18.10 -19.15
C LYS A 262 15.93 -18.75 -18.98
#